data_AF-A0A7C3PWG6-F1
#
_entry.id   AF-A0A7C3PWG6-F1
#
_cell.length_a   1.000
_cell.length_b   1.000
_cell.length_c   1.000
_cell.angle_alpha   90.00
_cell.angle_beta   90.00
_cell.angle_gamma   90.00
#
_symmetry.space_group_name_H-M   'P 1'
#
loop_
_entity.id
_entity.type
_entity.pdbx_description
1 polymer ?
#
loop_
_entity_poly.entity_id
_entity_poly.type
_entity_poly.pdbx_seq_one_letter_code
_entity_poly.pdbx_strand_id
1 'polypeptide(L)'
;MQGQAVQIIHAYKQAPWRVQRQWVAAFLLTVIGVAMIAALYLDVTARAAVAGREIQELRFEITTIQRANADLETRLANLTSTAEMERRALELGYRPVKPGELDYIAVSGFVPPEPAILQAAEDNTPHSQTIPAEYTQSLLEWVDERVKSGGSH
;
A
#
# COMPACT_ATOMS: atom_id res chain seq x y z
N MET A 1 5.73 91.86 -41.72
CA MET A 1 6.39 90.63 -42.23
C MET A 1 6.85 89.84 -41.02
N GLN A 2 6.11 88.78 -40.68
CA GLN A 2 6.48 87.37 -40.86
C GLN A 2 7.61 86.89 -39.93
N GLY A 3 7.34 85.82 -39.18
CA GLY A 3 8.33 85.06 -38.42
C GLY A 3 7.70 84.22 -37.33
N GLN A 4 7.31 82.99 -37.66
CA GLN A 4 6.63 82.04 -36.79
C GLN A 4 7.53 81.57 -35.64
N ALA A 5 7.03 81.59 -34.40
CA ALA A 5 7.65 80.92 -33.27
C ALA A 5 7.15 79.47 -33.17
N VAL A 6 8.02 78.58 -33.61
CA VAL A 6 8.17 77.14 -33.30
C VAL A 6 7.40 76.65 -32.06
N GLN A 7 6.54 75.65 -32.24
CA GLN A 7 6.15 74.73 -31.15
C GLN A 7 6.51 73.30 -31.55
N ILE A 8 7.72 72.87 -31.16
CA ILE A 8 8.09 71.46 -31.17
C ILE A 8 7.47 70.84 -29.92
N ILE A 9 6.34 70.15 -30.09
CA ILE A 9 5.74 69.36 -29.02
C ILE A 9 6.60 68.11 -28.86
N HIS A 10 7.62 68.21 -28.00
CA HIS A 10 8.30 67.04 -27.46
C HIS A 10 7.35 66.36 -26.48
N ALA A 11 6.48 65.50 -27.00
CA ALA A 11 5.71 64.57 -26.21
C ALA A 11 6.71 63.58 -25.57
N TYR A 12 7.12 63.91 -24.35
CA TYR A 12 8.02 63.11 -23.53
C TYR A 12 7.38 61.73 -23.35
N LYS A 13 7.85 60.76 -24.15
CA LYS A 13 7.48 59.35 -24.00
C LYS A 13 7.72 58.97 -22.55
N GLN A 14 6.69 58.45 -21.92
CA GLN A 14 6.72 57.88 -20.57
C GLN A 14 8.04 57.15 -20.35
N ALA A 15 8.72 57.50 -19.27
CA ALA A 15 10.10 57.11 -19.08
C ALA A 15 10.27 55.58 -19.12
N PRO A 16 11.05 55.03 -20.08
CA PRO A 16 11.07 53.60 -20.42
C PRO A 16 11.55 52.70 -19.27
N TRP A 17 12.13 53.28 -18.22
CA TRP A 17 12.65 52.56 -17.05
C TRP A 17 11.57 51.77 -16.30
N ARG A 18 10.29 52.20 -16.33
CA ARG A 18 9.20 51.51 -15.61
C ARG A 18 8.81 50.20 -16.29
N VAL A 19 8.74 50.20 -17.63
CA VAL A 19 8.38 49.03 -18.43
C VAL A 19 9.48 47.97 -18.37
N GLN A 20 10.76 48.37 -18.44
CA GLN A 20 11.89 47.46 -18.27
C GLN A 20 11.86 46.74 -16.91
N ARG A 21 11.58 47.47 -15.82
CA ARG A 21 11.48 46.88 -14.48
C ARG A 21 10.28 45.94 -14.31
N GLN A 22 9.14 46.23 -14.96
CA GLN A 22 7.99 45.32 -14.95
C GLN A 22 8.30 43.99 -15.64
N TRP A 23 9.01 44.00 -16.76
CA TRP A 23 9.42 42.77 -17.45
C TRP A 23 10.42 41.95 -16.63
N VAL A 24 11.39 42.59 -15.99
CA VAL A 24 12.31 41.90 -15.07
C VAL A 24 11.55 41.28 -13.89
N ALA A 25 10.59 42.01 -13.30
CA ALA A 25 9.76 41.50 -12.22
C ALA A 25 8.87 40.32 -12.67
N ALA A 26 8.26 40.42 -13.86
CA ALA A 26 7.43 39.35 -14.42
C ALA A 26 8.28 38.09 -14.71
N PHE A 27 9.45 38.26 -15.32
CA PHE A 27 10.38 37.17 -15.56
C PHE A 27 10.80 36.49 -14.25
N LEU A 28 11.18 37.27 -13.23
CA LEU A 28 11.57 36.75 -11.93
C LEU A 28 10.41 36.00 -11.24
N LEU A 29 9.18 36.50 -11.34
CA LEU A 29 7.99 35.83 -10.83
C LEU A 29 7.77 34.49 -11.53
N THR A 30 7.91 34.43 -12.86
CA THR A 30 7.82 33.18 -13.61
C THR A 30 8.90 32.18 -13.18
N VAL A 31 10.15 32.62 -13.01
CA VAL A 31 11.24 31.76 -12.53
C VAL A 31 10.93 31.19 -11.14
N ILE A 32 10.43 32.02 -10.22
CA ILE A 32 10.02 31.57 -8.89
C ILE A 32 8.88 30.55 -8.99
N GLY A 33 7.88 30.79 -9.84
CA GLY A 33 6.78 29.86 -10.06
C GLY A 33 7.26 28.49 -10.56
N VAL A 34 8.16 28.48 -11.55
CA VAL A 34 8.79 27.24 -12.05
C VAL A 34 9.61 26.56 -10.95
N ALA A 35 10.37 27.31 -10.17
CA ALA A 35 11.17 26.77 -9.06
C ALA A 35 10.28 26.14 -7.97
N MET A 36 9.13 26.73 -7.65
CA MET A 36 8.17 26.14 -6.71
C MET A 36 7.59 24.82 -7.22
N ILE A 37 7.21 24.76 -8.51
CA ILE A 37 6.72 23.51 -9.12
C ILE A 37 7.81 22.44 -9.10
N ALA A 38 9.05 22.80 -9.44
CA ALA A 38 10.19 21.88 -9.40
C ALA A 38 10.47 21.37 -7.98
N ALA A 39 10.41 22.24 -6.97
CA ALA A 39 10.57 21.86 -5.57
C ALA A 39 9.46 20.91 -5.08
N LEU A 40 8.20 21.18 -5.44
CA LEU A 40 7.08 20.30 -5.13
C LEU A 40 7.25 18.92 -5.78
N TYR A 41 7.63 18.90 -7.06
CA TYR A 41 7.88 17.65 -7.78
C TYR A 41 8.96 16.82 -7.09
N LEU A 42 10.06 17.47 -6.68
CA LEU A 42 11.16 16.81 -5.99
C LEU A 42 10.74 16.25 -4.61
N ASP A 43 9.95 16.99 -3.83
CA ASP A 43 9.45 16.53 -2.52
C ASP A 43 8.54 15.30 -2.68
N VAL A 44 7.62 15.32 -3.65
CA VAL A 44 6.73 14.19 -3.94
C VAL A 44 7.52 12.97 -4.39
N THR A 45 8.47 13.13 -5.31
CA THR A 45 9.32 12.02 -5.78
C THR A 45 10.19 11.46 -4.66
N ALA A 46 10.76 12.32 -3.81
CA ALA A 46 11.57 11.90 -2.67
C ALA A 46 10.73 11.10 -1.66
N ARG A 47 9.55 11.58 -1.28
CA ARG A 47 8.64 10.85 -0.38
C ARG A 47 8.20 9.51 -0.95
N ALA A 48 7.87 9.47 -2.24
CA ALA A 48 7.51 8.22 -2.92
C ALA A 48 8.66 7.21 -2.91
N ALA A 49 9.90 7.67 -3.11
CA ALA A 49 11.08 6.81 -3.05
C ALA A 49 11.33 6.24 -1.64
N VAL A 50 11.15 7.06 -0.60
CA VAL A 50 11.28 6.60 0.81
C VAL A 50 10.20 5.58 1.17
N ALA A 51 8.93 5.89 0.88
CA ALA A 51 7.83 4.96 1.14
C ALA A 51 8.00 3.64 0.35
N GLY A 52 8.45 3.72 -0.91
CA GLY A 52 8.76 2.54 -1.72
C GLY A 52 9.86 1.66 -1.12
N ARG A 53 10.89 2.26 -0.50
CA ARG A 53 11.95 1.53 0.19
C ARG A 53 11.44 0.79 1.42
N GLU A 54 10.62 1.45 2.24
CA GLU A 54 10.00 0.86 3.42
C GLU A 54 9.08 -0.32 3.04
N ILE A 55 8.26 -0.15 1.99
CA ILE A 55 7.44 -1.24 1.45
C ILE A 55 8.31 -2.42 1.01
N GLN A 56 9.44 -2.16 0.36
CA GLN A 56 10.33 -3.22 -0.10
C GLN A 56 10.98 -3.99 1.07
N GLU A 57 11.31 -3.29 2.15
CA GLU A 57 11.85 -3.87 3.38
C GLU A 57 10.82 -4.75 4.08
N LEU A 58 9.59 -4.25 4.28
CA LEU A 58 8.49 -5.02 4.84
C LEU A 58 8.16 -6.25 4.01
N ARG A 59 8.18 -6.13 2.67
CA ARG A 59 7.99 -7.29 1.78
C ARG A 59 9.09 -8.33 1.96
N PHE A 60 10.34 -7.91 2.09
CA PHE A 60 11.45 -8.82 2.35
C PHE A 60 11.27 -9.56 3.68
N GLU A 61 10.87 -8.84 4.74
CA GLU A 61 10.58 -9.42 6.04
C GLU A 61 9.44 -10.46 5.97
N ILE A 62 8.31 -10.12 5.32
CA ILE A 62 7.20 -11.04 5.10
C ILE A 62 7.68 -12.32 4.41
N THR A 63 8.44 -12.20 3.32
CA THR A 63 8.93 -13.39 2.61
C THR A 63 9.88 -14.24 3.44
N THR A 64 10.65 -13.61 4.32
CA THR A 64 11.57 -14.30 5.23
C THR A 64 10.80 -15.09 6.28
N ILE A 65 9.79 -14.47 6.90
CA ILE A 65 8.92 -15.12 7.90
C ILE A 65 8.14 -16.27 7.26
N GLN A 66 7.56 -16.07 6.07
CA GLN A 66 6.83 -17.12 5.35
C GLN A 66 7.70 -18.34 5.05
N ARG A 67 8.95 -18.13 4.63
CA ARG A 67 9.91 -19.21 4.41
C ARG A 67 10.25 -19.94 5.71
N ALA A 68 10.42 -19.21 6.82
CA ALA A 68 10.66 -19.81 8.12
C ALA A 68 9.47 -20.67 8.58
N ASN A 69 8.24 -20.18 8.42
CA ASN A 69 7.03 -20.96 8.74
C ASN A 69 6.95 -22.23 7.89
N ALA A 70 7.19 -22.15 6.58
CA ALA A 70 7.17 -23.32 5.71
C ALA A 70 8.23 -24.37 6.09
N ASP A 71 9.43 -23.94 6.51
CA ASP A 71 10.47 -24.84 7.04
C ASP A 71 10.02 -25.51 8.34
N LEU A 72 9.44 -24.74 9.26
CA LEU A 72 8.92 -25.25 10.53
C LEU A 72 7.76 -26.24 10.32
N GLU A 73 6.82 -25.94 9.43
CA GLU A 73 5.73 -26.85 9.06
C GLU A 73 6.27 -28.15 8.46
N THR A 74 7.28 -28.07 7.59
CA THR A 74 7.94 -29.24 7.00
C THR A 74 8.61 -30.09 8.08
N ARG A 75 9.30 -29.47 9.04
CA ARG A 75 9.91 -30.18 10.18
C ARG A 75 8.86 -30.84 11.06
N LEU A 76 7.77 -30.13 11.35
CA LEU A 76 6.68 -30.66 12.14
C LEU A 76 6.06 -31.87 11.46
N ALA A 77 5.73 -31.76 10.17
CA ALA A 77 5.19 -32.86 9.37
C ALA A 77 6.13 -34.07 9.33
N ASN A 78 7.45 -33.85 9.26
CA ASN A 78 8.41 -34.94 9.32
C ASN A 78 8.38 -35.64 10.69
N LEU A 79 8.43 -34.87 11.78
CA LEU A 79 8.40 -35.39 13.16
C LEU A 79 7.07 -36.08 13.54
N THR A 80 5.96 -35.63 12.97
CA THR A 80 4.62 -36.20 13.17
C THR A 80 4.24 -37.19 12.08
N SER A 81 5.15 -37.49 11.15
CA SER A 81 4.89 -38.44 10.08
C SER A 81 4.61 -39.82 10.66
N THR A 82 3.75 -40.57 9.98
CA THR A 82 3.46 -41.97 10.32
C THR A 82 4.71 -42.82 10.35
N ALA A 83 5.69 -42.55 9.47
CA ALA A 83 6.97 -43.25 9.46
C ALA A 83 7.77 -43.02 10.76
N GLU A 84 7.92 -41.76 11.22
CA GLU A 84 8.61 -41.46 12.47
C GLU A 84 7.82 -41.92 13.71
N MET A 85 6.48 -41.94 13.63
CA MET A 85 5.65 -42.55 14.67
C MET A 85 5.81 -44.07 14.74
N GLU A 86 5.80 -44.76 13.61
CA GLU A 86 6.02 -46.21 13.52
C GLU A 86 7.42 -46.58 14.02
N ARG A 87 8.44 -45.85 13.58
CA ARG A 87 9.82 -46.04 14.06
C ARG A 87 9.91 -45.97 15.57
N ARG A 88 9.36 -44.90 16.18
CA ARG A 88 9.33 -44.75 17.65
C ARG A 88 8.53 -45.86 18.34
N ALA A 89 7.42 -46.30 17.74
CA ALA A 89 6.63 -47.40 18.28
C ALA A 89 7.44 -48.71 18.30
N LEU A 90 8.17 -49.02 17.22
CA LEU A 90 9.05 -50.17 17.15
C LEU A 90 10.20 -50.10 18.17
N GLU A 91 10.81 -48.92 18.34
CA GLU A 91 11.87 -48.68 19.34
C GLU A 91 11.36 -48.89 20.79
N LEU A 92 10.08 -48.61 21.05
CA LEU A 92 9.41 -48.87 22.32
C LEU A 92 8.95 -50.32 22.51
N GLY A 93 9.19 -51.19 21.51
CA GLY A 93 8.80 -52.60 21.55
C GLY A 93 7.35 -52.88 21.14
N TYR A 94 6.64 -51.88 20.61
CA TYR A 94 5.36 -52.12 19.94
C TYR A 94 5.59 -52.86 18.62
N ARG A 95 4.54 -53.51 18.13
CA ARG A 95 4.54 -54.20 16.83
C ARG A 95 3.25 -53.88 16.07
N PRO A 96 3.26 -53.94 14.73
CA PRO A 96 2.03 -53.88 13.94
C PRO A 96 1.01 -54.93 14.42
N VAL A 97 -0.24 -54.50 14.50
CA VAL A 97 -1.37 -55.37 14.88
C VAL A 97 -1.65 -56.37 13.77
N LYS A 98 -1.92 -57.63 14.12
CA LYS A 98 -2.29 -58.65 13.14
C LYS A 98 -3.81 -58.68 12.92
N PRO A 99 -4.28 -59.14 11.75
CA PRO A 99 -5.70 -59.40 11.54
C PRO A 99 -6.27 -60.33 12.63
N GLY A 100 -7.33 -59.90 13.31
CA GLY A 100 -7.98 -60.66 14.39
C GLY A 100 -7.56 -60.30 15.83
N GLU A 101 -6.61 -59.38 16.02
CA GLU A 101 -6.19 -58.90 17.35
C GLU A 101 -6.93 -57.61 17.79
N LEU A 102 -7.85 -57.09 16.96
CA LEU A 102 -8.58 -55.84 17.20
C LEU A 102 -9.93 -56.11 17.88
N ASP A 103 -10.14 -55.50 19.05
CA ASP A 103 -11.43 -55.46 19.72
C ASP A 103 -11.99 -54.02 19.67
N TYR A 104 -13.24 -53.88 19.24
CA TYR A 104 -13.88 -52.58 19.03
C TYR A 104 -14.94 -52.33 20.10
N ILE A 105 -14.74 -51.29 20.90
CA ILE A 105 -15.69 -50.88 21.94
C ILE A 105 -16.44 -49.63 21.48
N ALA A 106 -17.76 -49.71 21.39
CA ALA A 106 -18.60 -48.55 21.11
C ALA A 106 -18.75 -47.70 22.37
N VAL A 107 -18.20 -46.48 22.35
CA VAL A 107 -18.33 -45.51 23.45
C VAL A 107 -19.49 -44.56 23.14
N SER A 108 -20.51 -44.53 24.00
CA SER A 108 -21.63 -43.60 23.85
C SER A 108 -21.13 -42.15 23.99
N GLY A 109 -21.44 -41.30 23.01
CA GLY A 109 -21.03 -39.90 22.99
C GLY A 109 -19.67 -39.63 22.34
N PHE A 110 -19.05 -40.61 21.66
CA PHE A 110 -17.85 -40.36 20.87
C PHE A 110 -18.13 -39.41 19.70
N VAL A 111 -17.51 -38.23 19.74
CA VAL A 111 -17.49 -37.27 18.64
C VAL A 111 -16.10 -37.37 17.98
N PRO A 112 -16.00 -37.77 16.71
CA PRO A 112 -14.71 -37.85 16.03
C PRO A 112 -14.04 -36.47 16.03
N PRO A 113 -12.71 -36.39 16.21
CA PRO A 113 -11.99 -35.13 16.12
C PRO A 113 -12.24 -34.51 14.75
N GLU A 114 -12.57 -33.22 14.74
CA GLU A 114 -12.79 -32.49 13.50
C GLU A 114 -11.46 -32.45 12.71
N PRO A 115 -11.46 -32.79 11.41
CA PRO A 115 -10.24 -32.84 10.63
C PRO A 115 -9.58 -31.45 10.58
N ALA A 116 -8.25 -31.41 10.68
CA ALA A 116 -7.47 -30.17 10.81
C ALA A 116 -7.72 -29.14 9.68
N ILE A 117 -8.12 -29.61 8.49
CA ILE A 117 -8.53 -28.74 7.36
C ILE A 117 -9.73 -27.85 7.68
N LEU A 118 -10.64 -28.29 8.55
CA LEU A 118 -11.83 -27.52 8.94
C LEU A 118 -11.49 -26.51 10.05
N GLN A 119 -10.63 -26.87 11.00
CA GLN A 119 -10.14 -25.94 12.05
C GLN A 119 -9.32 -24.78 11.46
N ALA A 120 -8.46 -25.06 10.47
CA ALA A 120 -7.70 -24.02 9.77
C ALA A 120 -8.59 -23.06 8.97
N ALA A 121 -9.77 -23.49 8.52
CA ALA A 121 -10.71 -22.64 7.81
C ALA A 121 -11.45 -21.67 8.76
N GLU A 122 -11.65 -22.07 10.02
CA GLU A 122 -12.36 -21.28 11.04
C GLU A 122 -11.54 -20.07 11.50
N ASP A 123 -10.21 -20.24 11.62
CA ASP A 123 -9.27 -19.15 11.94
C ASP A 123 -9.10 -18.15 10.78
N ASN A 124 -9.45 -18.57 9.55
CA ASN A 124 -9.48 -17.74 8.35
C ASN A 124 -10.85 -17.10 8.09
N THR A 125 -11.65 -16.83 9.13
CA THR A 125 -12.77 -15.90 8.95
C THR A 125 -12.20 -14.57 8.46
N PRO A 126 -12.48 -14.14 7.21
CA PRO A 126 -11.97 -12.87 6.73
C PRO A 126 -12.50 -11.84 7.69
N HIS A 127 -11.62 -11.24 8.49
CA HIS A 127 -11.96 -10.05 9.23
C HIS A 127 -12.58 -9.13 8.21
N SER A 128 -13.88 -8.89 8.35
CA SER A 128 -14.63 -8.03 7.45
C SER A 128 -14.15 -6.64 7.78
N GLN A 129 -12.96 -6.31 7.28
CA GLN A 129 -12.42 -4.96 7.30
C GLN A 129 -13.50 -4.17 6.60
N THR A 130 -14.28 -3.47 7.39
CA THR A 130 -15.40 -2.67 6.93
C THR A 130 -14.72 -1.47 6.31
N ILE A 131 -14.27 -1.63 5.06
CA ILE A 131 -13.66 -0.56 4.29
C ILE A 131 -14.75 0.51 4.19
N PRO A 132 -14.53 1.71 4.74
CA PRO A 132 -15.52 2.77 4.64
C PRO A 132 -15.86 3.01 3.18
N ALA A 133 -17.13 3.19 2.85
CA ALA A 133 -17.62 3.28 1.47
C ALA A 133 -16.86 4.34 0.63
N GLU A 134 -16.36 5.37 1.31
CA GLU A 134 -15.52 6.43 0.77
C GLU A 134 -14.18 5.98 0.15
N TYR A 135 -13.69 4.78 0.49
CA TYR A 135 -12.49 4.17 -0.12
C TYR A 135 -12.82 3.16 -1.23
N THR A 136 -14.09 2.75 -1.36
CA THR A 136 -14.58 1.90 -2.46
C THR A 136 -15.24 2.69 -3.58
N GLN A 137 -15.59 3.96 -3.36
CA GLN A 137 -16.17 4.82 -4.38
C GLN A 137 -15.16 5.17 -5.48
N SER A 138 -15.65 5.34 -6.70
CA SER A 138 -14.83 5.84 -7.80
C SER A 138 -14.39 7.29 -7.52
N LEU A 139 -13.14 7.63 -7.84
CA LEU A 139 -12.65 9.01 -7.71
C LEU A 139 -13.51 10.02 -8.49
N LEU A 140 -14.08 9.60 -9.61
CA LEU A 140 -14.97 10.45 -10.42
C LEU A 140 -16.31 10.72 -9.74
N GLU A 141 -16.83 9.73 -9.02
CA GLU A 141 -18.09 9.81 -8.28
C GLU A 141 -17.95 10.71 -7.05
N TRP A 142 -16.85 10.56 -6.31
CA TRP A 142 -16.49 11.46 -5.20
C TRP A 142 -16.35 12.92 -5.67
N VAL A 143 -15.69 13.15 -6.82
CA VAL A 143 -15.53 14.51 -7.37
C VAL A 143 -16.89 15.11 -7.74
N ASP A 144 -17.77 14.36 -8.41
CA ASP A 144 -19.09 14.84 -8.80
C ASP A 144 -19.93 15.22 -7.57
N GLU A 145 -19.89 14.42 -6.51
CA GLU A 145 -20.57 14.71 -5.24
C GLU A 145 -20.00 15.95 -4.53
N ARG A 146 -18.67 16.16 -4.59
CA ARG A 146 -18.02 17.35 -4.02
C ARG A 146 -18.39 18.64 -4.78
N VAL A 147 -18.48 18.56 -6.10
CA VAL A 147 -18.84 19.71 -6.95
C VAL A 147 -20.33 20.06 -6.78
N LYS A 148 -21.21 19.05 -6.66
CA LYS A 148 -22.64 19.25 -6.40
C LYS A 148 -22.91 19.81 -4.99
N SER A 149 -22.21 19.31 -3.97
CA SER A 149 -22.35 19.80 -2.59
C SER A 149 -21.76 21.20 -2.37
N GLY A 150 -20.79 21.63 -3.18
CA GLY A 150 -20.26 23.00 -3.18
C GLY A 150 -21.11 24.02 -3.95
N GLY A 151 -22.13 23.58 -4.68
CA GLY A 151 -23.00 24.43 -5.51
C GLY A 151 -24.32 24.85 -4.85
N SER A 152 -24.58 24.44 -3.61
CA SER A 152 -25.76 24.87 -2.85
C SER A 152 -25.36 25.87 -1.75
N HIS A 153 -25.10 27.11 -2.16
CA HIS A 153 -25.20 28.30 -1.31
C HIS A 153 -25.67 29.49 -2.15
#